data_AF-A0A1H9Q9H2-F1
#
_entry.id   AF-A0A1H9Q9H2-F1
#
_cell.length_a   1.000
_cell.length_b   1.000
_cell.length_c   1.000
_cell.angle_alpha   90.00
_cell.angle_beta   90.00
_cell.angle_gamma   90.00
#
_symmetry.space_group_name_H-M   'P 1'
#
loop_
_entity.id
_entity.type
_entity.pdbx_description
1 polymer ?
#
loop_
_entity_poly.entity_id
_entity_poly.type
_entity_poly.pdbx_seq_one_letter_code
_entity_poly.pdbx_strand_id
1 'polypeptide(L)' 'MSISTAMFLTEAELAARIGVKSEILKGALLALDKEGFPVPDPLFGNRRYWPACKAFLDRRYGLAAPNSSSPGLDGEENWA' A
#
# COMPACT_ATOMS: atom_id res chain seq x y z
N MET A 1 -12.65 -12.02 -17.79
CA MET A 1 -11.99 -12.61 -16.61
C MET A 1 -12.43 -11.84 -15.37
N SER A 2 -13.20 -12.46 -14.47
CA SER A 2 -13.48 -11.87 -13.16
C SER A 2 -12.17 -11.82 -12.37
N ILE A 3 -11.66 -10.62 -12.11
CA ILE A 3 -10.46 -10.46 -11.28
C ILE A 3 -10.82 -10.96 -9.88
N SER A 4 -10.14 -11.99 -9.42
CA SER A 4 -10.39 -12.62 -8.13
C SER A 4 -10.38 -11.54 -7.03
N THR A 5 -11.47 -11.43 -6.26
CA THR A 5 -11.66 -10.46 -5.17
C THR A 5 -10.77 -10.75 -3.94
N ALA A 6 -9.67 -11.47 -4.13
CA ALA A 6 -8.77 -11.84 -3.06
C ALA A 6 -8.17 -10.58 -2.44
N MET A 7 -8.39 -10.41 -1.13
CA MET A 7 -7.87 -9.28 -0.37
C MET A 7 -6.45 -9.52 0.13
N PHE A 8 -6.03 -10.79 0.26
CA PHE A 8 -4.67 -11.16 0.67
C PHE A 8 -3.91 -11.70 -0.53
N LEU A 9 -2.89 -10.96 -0.96
CA LEU A 9 -2.11 -11.27 -2.16
C LEU A 9 -0.69 -11.65 -1.77
N THR A 10 -0.14 -12.63 -2.47
CA THR A 10 1.30 -12.89 -2.50
C THR A 10 2.02 -11.79 -3.30
N GLU A 11 3.35 -11.72 -3.21
CA GLU A 11 4.13 -10.72 -3.97
C GLU A 11 3.97 -10.89 -5.48
N ALA A 12 3.88 -12.13 -5.96
CA ALA A 12 3.66 -12.43 -7.38
C ALA A 12 2.27 -11.95 -7.84
N GLU A 13 1.24 -12.19 -7.04
CA GLU A 13 -0.12 -11.73 -7.34
C GLU A 13 -0.25 -10.21 -7.25
N LEU A 14 0.42 -9.59 -6.27
CA LEU A 14 0.49 -8.15 -6.14
C LEU A 14 1.15 -7.52 -7.38
N ALA A 15 2.25 -8.10 -7.86
CA ALA A 15 2.94 -7.64 -9.07
C ALA A 15 2.05 -7.75 -10.31
N ALA A 16 1.41 -8.92 -10.49
CA ALA A 16 0.47 -9.16 -11.58
C ALA A 16 -0.72 -8.20 -11.54
N ARG A 17 -1.22 -7.86 -10.35
CA ARG A 17 -2.35 -6.95 -10.16
C ARG A 17 -1.99 -5.48 -10.43
N ILE A 18 -0.79 -5.05 -10.06
CA ILE A 18 -0.27 -3.70 -10.35
C ILE A 18 0.19 -3.61 -11.82
N GLY A 19 0.42 -4.74 -12.49
CA GLY A 19 0.89 -4.78 -13.87
C GLY A 19 2.40 -4.60 -14.01
N VAL A 20 3.16 -4.89 -12.95
CA VAL A 20 4.63 -4.82 -12.94
C VAL A 20 5.23 -6.22 -12.84
N LYS A 21 6.48 -6.37 -13.30
CA LYS A 21 7.23 -7.62 -13.05
C LYS A 21 7.58 -7.76 -11.58
N SER A 22 7.63 -9.00 -11.09
CA SER A 22 7.98 -9.34 -9.70
C SER A 22 9.35 -8.81 -9.27
N GLU A 23 10.32 -8.81 -10.18
CA GLU A 23 11.66 -8.21 -9.99
C GLU A 23 11.60 -6.70 -9.69
N ILE A 24 10.77 -5.95 -10.45
CA ILE A 24 10.57 -4.50 -10.25
C ILE A 24 9.85 -4.27 -8.93
N LEU A 25 8.80 -5.06 -8.65
CA LEU A 25 8.08 -4.96 -7.39
C LEU A 25 9.01 -5.19 -6.20
N LYS A 26 9.93 -6.17 -6.27
CA LYS A 26 10.87 -6.46 -5.19
C LYS A 26 11.81 -5.29 -4.89
N GLY A 27 12.30 -4.61 -5.92
CA GLY A 27 13.10 -3.39 -5.77
C GLY A 27 12.27 -2.23 -5.21
N ALA A 28 11.06 -2.04 -5.72
CA ALA A 28 10.14 -1.01 -5.22
C ALA A 28 9.76 -1.26 -3.76
N LEU A 29 9.54 -2.51 -3.35
CA LEU A 29 9.16 -2.89 -1.99
C LEU A 29 10.20 -2.44 -0.95
N LEU A 30 11.50 -2.48 -1.26
CA LEU A 30 12.52 -1.94 -0.35
C LEU A 30 12.38 -0.43 -0.11
N ALA A 31 12.02 0.33 -1.16
CA ALA A 31 11.81 1.76 -1.04
C ALA A 31 10.49 2.05 -0.32
N LEU A 32 9.43 1.32 -0.69
CA LEU A 32 8.08 1.41 -0.15
C LEU A 32 8.03 1.04 1.34
N ASP A 33 8.82 0.06 1.78
CA ASP A 33 8.94 -0.35 3.19
C ASP A 33 9.38 0.83 4.07
N LYS A 34 10.35 1.63 3.60
CA LYS A 34 10.80 2.86 4.28
C LYS A 34 9.72 3.94 4.33
N GLU A 35 8.80 3.94 3.37
CA GLU A 35 7.68 4.88 3.30
C GLU A 35 6.45 4.41 4.10
N GLY A 36 6.51 3.24 4.73
CA GLY A 36 5.42 2.68 5.52
C GLY A 36 4.43 1.82 4.72
N PHE A 37 4.91 1.15 3.67
CA PHE A 37 4.08 0.24 2.89
C PHE A 37 3.64 -0.98 3.72
N PRO A 38 2.43 -1.54 3.47
CA PRO A 38 1.91 -2.63 4.28
C PRO A 38 2.81 -3.86 4.30
N VAL A 39 3.18 -4.29 5.51
CA VAL A 39 3.93 -5.52 5.75
C VAL A 39 3.05 -6.76 5.53
N PRO A 40 3.63 -7.90 5.14
CA PRO A 40 2.89 -9.15 5.05
C PRO A 40 2.38 -9.58 6.43
N ASP A 41 1.15 -10.09 6.47
CA ASP A 41 0.52 -10.54 7.71
C ASP A 41 0.81 -12.04 7.95
N PRO A 42 1.43 -12.42 9.08
CA PRO A 42 1.77 -13.82 9.36
C PRO A 42 0.54 -14.71 9.58
N LEU A 43 -0.59 -14.16 10.02
CA LEU A 43 -1.83 -14.92 10.25
C LEU A 43 -2.48 -15.36 8.93
N PHE A 44 -2.26 -14.62 7.85
CA PHE A 44 -2.79 -14.92 6.52
C PHE A 44 -1.76 -15.57 5.59
N GLY A 45 -0.76 -16.24 6.16
CA GLY A 45 0.26 -16.95 5.40
C GLY A 45 1.26 -16.02 4.72
N ASN A 46 1.67 -14.96 5.42
CA ASN A 46 2.65 -13.98 4.96
C ASN A 46 2.18 -13.23 3.69
N ARG A 47 0.89 -12.93 3.61
CA ARG A 47 0.27 -12.24 2.47
C ARG A 47 0.02 -10.77 2.80
N ARG A 48 0.09 -9.91 1.78
CA ARG A 48 -0.18 -8.47 1.93
C ARG A 48 -1.65 -8.16 1.69
N TYR A 49 -2.20 -7.29 2.53
CA TYR A 49 -3.58 -6.84 2.40
C TYR A 49 -3.70 -5.81 1.28
N TRP A 50 -4.33 -6.21 0.17
CA TRP A 50 -4.48 -5.41 -1.04
C TRP A 50 -5.17 -4.06 -0.80
N PRO A 51 -6.25 -3.94 -0.02
CA PRO A 51 -6.87 -2.64 0.22
C PRO A 51 -5.92 -1.64 0.88
N ALA A 52 -5.03 -2.09 1.78
CA ALA A 52 -4.00 -1.23 2.35
C ALA A 52 -2.94 -0.85 1.31
N CYS A 53 -2.50 -1.81 0.49
CA CYS A 53 -1.55 -1.53 -0.61
C CYS A 53 -2.14 -0.52 -1.60
N LYS A 54 -3.43 -0.68 -1.95
CA LYS A 54 -4.15 0.26 -2.82
C LYS A 54 -4.20 1.64 -2.16
N ALA A 55 -4.66 1.75 -0.92
CA ALA A 55 -4.77 3.03 -0.22
C ALA A 55 -3.42 3.78 -0.15
N PHE A 56 -2.33 3.05 0.10
CA PHE A 56 -0.98 3.62 0.05
C PHE A 56 -0.64 4.17 -1.34
N LEU A 57 -0.85 3.38 -2.40
CA LEU A 57 -0.57 3.82 -3.77
C LEU A 57 -1.48 5.00 -4.17
N ASP A 58 -2.75 4.93 -3.84
CA ASP A 58 -3.76 5.97 -4.07
C ASP A 58 -3.30 7.30 -3.43
N ARG A 59 -2.79 7.24 -2.20
CA ARG A 59 -2.21 8.39 -1.50
C ARG A 59 -0.92 8.89 -2.15
N ARG A 60 -0.04 8.00 -2.61
CA ARG A 60 1.20 8.36 -3.33
C ARG A 60 0.92 9.10 -4.64
N TYR A 61 -0.14 8.73 -5.36
CA TYR A 61 -0.50 9.32 -6.64
C TYR A 61 -1.57 10.43 -6.53
N GLY A 62 -1.88 10.89 -5.31
CA GLY A 62 -2.84 11.98 -5.08
C GLY A 62 -4.29 11.63 -5.40
N LEU A 63 -4.61 10.35 -5.49
CA LEU A 63 -5.97 9.82 -5.70
C LEU A 63 -6.73 9.62 -4.39
N ALA A 64 -6.02 9.61 -3.25
CA ALA A 64 -6.65 9.52 -1.95
C ALA A 64 -7.57 10.73 -1.76
N ALA A 65 -8.87 10.45 -1.64
CA ALA A 65 -9.86 11.45 -1.27
C ALA A 65 -9.37 12.23 -0.04
N PRO A 66 -9.68 13.54 0.08
CA PRO A 66 -9.18 14.41 1.15
C PRO A 66 -9.67 14.05 2.57
N ASN A 67 -10.17 12.84 2.80
CA ASN A 67 -10.74 12.37 4.07
C ASN A 67 -9.96 11.24 4.75
N SER A 68 -8.71 10.96 4.34
CA SER A 68 -7.86 9.96 5.02
C SER A 68 -6.45 10.52 5.22
N SER A 69 -6.35 11.42 6.20
CA SER A 69 -5.17 11.76 6.99
C SER A 69 -3.82 11.61 6.27
N SER A 70 -3.36 12.70 5.67
CA SER A 70 -1.93 12.98 5.68
C SER A 70 -1.48 12.98 7.15
N PRO A 71 -0.50 12.15 7.60
CA PRO A 71 0.35 12.46 8.73
C PRO A 71 1.31 13.56 8.24
N GLY A 72 0.71 14.70 7.91
CA GLY A 72 1.38 15.94 7.62
C GLY A 72 1.23 16.78 8.86
N LEU A 73 2.16 16.61 9.79
CA LEU A 73 2.67 17.67 10.66
C LEU A 73 1.60 18.30 11.57
N ASP A 74 1.43 17.74 12.77
CA ASP A 74 1.01 18.52 13.94
C ASP A 74 2.02 19.67 14.11
N GLY A 75 1.68 20.83 13.56
CA GLY A 75 2.30 22.11 13.85
C GLY A 75 1.49 22.78 14.95
N GLU A 76 2.18 23.14 16.04
CA GLU A 76 1.68 23.68 17.31
C GLU A 76 0.38 24.51 17.24
N GLU A 77 -0.64 24.06 17.98
CA GLU A 77 -1.89 24.77 18.19
C GLU A 77 -1.67 26.06 19.00
N ASN A 78 -1.86 27.22 18.37
CA ASN A 78 -2.00 28.49 19.08
C ASN A 78 -3.47 28.73 19.41
N TRP A 79 -3.87 28.40 20.64
CA TRP A 79 -5.13 28.83 21.23
C TRP A 79 -4.99 30.31 21.65
N ALA A 80 -5.58 31.21 20.86
CA ALA A 80 -5.75 32.62 21.21
C ALA A 80 -7.22 32.89 21.57
#